data_AF-A0A2N3CTA9-F1
#
_entry.id   AF-A0A2N3CTA9-F1
#
_cell.length_a   1.000
_cell.length_b   1.000
_cell.length_c   1.000
_cell.angle_alpha   90.00
_cell.angle_beta   90.00
_cell.angle_gamma   90.00
#
_symmetry.space_group_name_H-M   'P 1'
#
loop_
_entity.id
_entity.type
_entity.pdbx_description
1 polymer ?
#
loop_
_entity_poly.entity_id
_entity_poly.type
_entity_poly.pdbx_seq_one_letter_code
_entity_poly.pdbx_strand_id
1 'polypeptide(L)' 'MSAPTSSATPQSELTRMVKARPLPGDPVVIEASAEERAALAARFGLGAVQSLRAEVTLDQKARAIRA' A
#
# COMPACT_ATOMS: atom_id res chain seq x y z
N MET A 1 2.01 -28.40 35.14
CA MET A 1 1.75 -27.16 34.38
C MET A 1 2.56 -27.25 33.10
N SER A 2 1.92 -27.58 31.97
CA SER A 2 2.61 -27.73 30.67
C SER A 2 2.01 -26.73 29.67
N ALA A 3 2.90 -26.01 28.98
CA ALA A 3 2.57 -24.89 28.10
C ALA A 3 1.85 -25.32 26.80
N PRO A 4 1.01 -24.45 26.20
CA PRO A 4 0.38 -24.74 24.91
C PRO A 4 1.39 -24.62 23.77
N THR A 5 1.49 -25.68 22.97
CA THR A 5 2.24 -25.69 21.70
C THR A 5 1.49 -24.86 20.65
N SER A 6 2.20 -23.95 20.01
CA SER A 6 1.69 -23.05 18.98
C SER A 6 1.13 -23.85 17.78
N SER A 7 -0.11 -23.59 17.41
CA SER A 7 -0.85 -24.28 16.35
C SER A 7 -0.23 -24.02 14.98
N ALA A 8 0.03 -25.10 14.23
CA ALA A 8 0.45 -25.05 12.83
C ALA A 8 -0.49 -24.16 12.01
N THR A 9 0.07 -23.23 11.23
CA THR A 9 -0.69 -22.40 10.28
C THR A 9 -1.49 -23.29 9.31
N PRO A 10 -2.79 -23.06 9.12
CA PRO A 10 -3.60 -23.86 8.21
C PRO A 10 -3.10 -23.76 6.77
N GLN A 11 -3.10 -24.89 6.06
CA GLN A 11 -2.74 -24.98 4.65
C GLN A 11 -3.74 -24.15 3.82
N SER A 12 -3.26 -23.35 2.86
CA SER A 12 -4.12 -22.48 2.06
C SER A 12 -5.03 -23.30 1.12
N GLU A 13 -6.32 -23.37 1.44
CA GLU A 13 -7.37 -24.09 0.68
C GLU A 13 -7.65 -23.48 -0.71
N LEU A 14 -7.13 -22.29 -1.02
CA LEU A 14 -7.35 -21.57 -2.28
C LEU A 14 -6.02 -21.09 -2.89
N THR A 15 -5.22 -22.02 -3.39
CA THR A 15 -3.97 -21.67 -4.09
C THR A 15 -4.24 -21.47 -5.58
N ARG A 16 -4.35 -20.22 -6.02
CA ARG A 16 -4.40 -19.85 -7.45
C ARG A 16 -3.05 -19.30 -7.89
N MET A 17 -2.52 -19.84 -8.99
CA MET A 17 -1.33 -19.26 -9.63
C MET A 17 -1.68 -17.89 -10.20
N VAL A 18 -1.10 -16.83 -9.62
CA VAL A 18 -1.24 -15.45 -10.12
C VAL A 18 0.05 -15.07 -10.82
N LYS A 19 -0.05 -14.72 -12.11
CA LYS A 19 1.07 -14.14 -12.84
C LYS A 19 1.28 -12.74 -12.29
N ALA A 20 2.29 -12.57 -11.44
CA ALA A 20 2.68 -11.26 -10.94
C ALA A 20 3.09 -10.40 -12.14
N ARG A 21 2.28 -9.40 -12.47
CA ARG A 21 2.66 -8.35 -13.41
C ARG A 21 3.32 -7.26 -12.57
N PRO A 22 4.61 -6.96 -12.77
CA PRO A 22 5.23 -5.86 -12.06
C PRO A 22 4.48 -4.57 -12.37
N LEU A 23 4.30 -3.74 -11.35
CA LEU A 23 3.79 -2.39 -11.56
C LEU A 23 4.81 -1.62 -12.42
N PRO A 24 4.35 -0.73 -13.31
CA PRO A 24 5.23 0.21 -14.00
C PRO A 24 6.07 0.95 -12.96
N GLY A 25 7.36 1.18 -13.27
CA GLY A 25 8.27 1.91 -12.36
C GLY A 25 8.02 3.41 -12.31
N ASP A 26 7.08 3.92 -13.10
CA ASP A 26 6.72 5.33 -13.14
C ASP A 26 6.07 5.77 -11.82
N PRO A 27 6.37 6.99 -11.33
CA PRO A 27 5.73 7.53 -10.13
C PRO A 27 4.21 7.61 -10.28
N VAL A 28 3.49 7.17 -9.24
CA VAL A 28 2.04 7.35 -9.17
C VAL A 28 1.77 8.73 -8.62
N VAL A 29 1.10 9.55 -9.43
CA VAL A 29 0.65 10.89 -9.04
C VAL A 29 -0.72 10.79 -8.38
N ILE A 30 -0.83 11.37 -7.19
CA ILE A 30 -2.06 11.50 -6.43
C ILE A 30 -2.43 12.98 -6.43
N GLU A 31 -3.55 13.29 -7.08
CA GLU A 31 -4.16 14.62 -7.09
C GLU A 31 -5.40 14.58 -6.19
N ALA A 32 -5.58 15.58 -5.34
CA ALA A 32 -6.74 15.66 -4.47
C ALA A 32 -7.92 16.38 -5.15
N SER A 33 -9.11 15.82 -4.99
CA SER A 33 -10.37 16.47 -5.33
C SER A 33 -10.61 17.72 -4.47
N ALA A 34 -11.59 18.54 -4.85
CA ALA A 34 -11.95 19.73 -4.10
C ALA A 34 -12.38 19.40 -2.65
N GLU A 35 -13.11 18.31 -2.46
CA GLU A 35 -13.58 17.83 -1.16
C GLU A 35 -12.41 17.38 -0.27
N GLU A 36 -11.48 16.61 -0.84
CA GLU A 36 -10.29 16.15 -0.12
C GLU A 36 -9.37 17.31 0.27
N ARG A 37 -9.22 18.33 -0.59
CA ARG A 37 -8.46 19.55 -0.28
C ARG A 37 -9.08 20.35 0.85
N ALA A 38 -10.42 20.47 0.89
CA ALA A 38 -11.12 21.14 1.97
C ALA A 38 -10.96 20.38 3.30
N ALA A 39 -11.11 19.04 3.27
CA ALA A 39 -10.87 18.20 4.44
C ALA A 39 -9.42 18.33 4.94
N LEU A 40 -8.45 18.40 4.03
CA LEU A 40 -7.04 18.60 4.39
C LEU A 40 -6.79 19.97 5.03
N ALA A 41 -7.32 21.04 4.43
CA ALA A 41 -7.25 22.39 4.99
C ALA A 41 -7.77 22.43 6.43
N ALA A 42 -8.94 21.83 6.68
CA ALA A 42 -9.52 21.72 8.01
C ALA A 42 -8.63 20.93 8.99
N ARG A 43 -8.03 19.82 8.54
CA ARG A 43 -7.14 18.98 9.37
C ARG A 43 -5.88 19.71 9.84
N PHE A 44 -5.35 20.63 9.04
CA PHE A 44 -4.13 21.38 9.34
C PHE A 44 -4.38 22.82 9.82
N GLY A 45 -5.64 23.24 9.94
CA GLY A 45 -5.99 24.62 10.31
C GLY A 45 -5.54 25.66 9.28
N LEU A 46 -5.47 25.28 8.01
CA LEU A 46 -5.10 26.18 6.90
C LEU A 46 -6.35 26.87 6.35
N GLY A 47 -6.20 28.11 5.88
CA GLY A 47 -7.31 28.85 5.26
C GLY A 47 -7.88 28.15 4.02
N ALA A 48 -7.02 27.58 3.17
CA ALA A 48 -7.40 26.74 2.02
C ALA A 48 -6.20 25.95 1.48
N VAL A 49 -6.46 24.84 0.80
CA VAL A 49 -5.48 24.12 -0.03
C VAL A 49 -5.91 24.27 -1.49
N GLN A 50 -5.20 25.10 -2.26
CA GLN A 50 -5.56 25.42 -3.65
C GLN A 50 -5.09 24.38 -4.66
N SER A 51 -3.98 23.72 -4.38
CA SER A 51 -3.38 22.67 -5.20
C SER A 51 -2.69 21.69 -4.28
N LEU A 52 -2.80 20.39 -4.60
CA LEU A 52 -2.09 19.34 -3.91
C LEU A 52 -1.75 18.23 -4.90
N ARG A 53 -0.44 17.98 -5.01
CA ARG A 53 0.14 16.91 -5.76
C ARG A 53 1.05 16.10 -4.85
N ALA A 54 0.83 14.80 -4.78
CA ALA A 54 1.70 13.86 -4.09
C ALA A 54 2.19 12.79 -5.08
N GLU A 55 3.44 12.39 -4.96
CA GLU A 55 4.03 11.38 -5.84
C GLU A 55 4.51 10.20 -5.01
N VAL A 56 4.15 8.99 -5.44
CA VAL A 56 4.58 7.74 -4.81
C VAL A 56 5.48 6.99 -5.78
N THR A 57 6.74 6.81 -5.40
CA THR A 57 7.69 5.96 -6.14
C THR A 57 7.58 4.54 -5.63
N LEU A 58 7.39 3.58 -6.55
CA LEU A 58 7.28 2.17 -6.22
C LEU A 58 8.51 1.45 -6.74
N ASP A 59 9.25 0.79 -5.83
CA ASP A 59 10.37 -0.07 -6.20
C ASP A 59 10.01 -1.55 -5.99
N GLN A 60 10.54 -2.39 -6.87
CA GLN A 60 10.34 -3.82 -6.77
C GLN A 60 11.32 -4.41 -5.77
N LYS A 61 10.79 -4.95 -4.68
CA LYS A 61 11.61 -5.71 -3.74
C LYS A 61 12.09 -7.00 -4.42
N ALA A 62 13.40 -7.14 -4.60
CA ALA A 62 14.01 -8.35 -5.12
C ALA A 62 13.58 -9.56 -4.25
N ARG A 63 12.81 -10.48 -4.84
CA ARG A 63 12.59 -11.79 -4.23
C ARG A 63 13.86 -12.61 -4.48
N ALA A 64 14.59 -12.91 -3.41
CA ALA A 64 15.60 -13.95 -3.45
C ALA A 64 14.89 -15.27 -3.82
N ILE A 65 15.05 -15.71 -5.06
CA ILE A 65 14.74 -17.09 -5.42
C ILE A 65 15.91 -17.91 -4.86
N ARG A 66 15.67 -18.64 -3.78
CA ARG A 66 16.61 -19.67 -3.30
C ARG A 66 16.44 -20.86 -4.25
N ALA A 67 17.52 -21.22 -4.95
CA ALA A 67 17.60 -22.44 -5.75
C ALA A 67 17.58 -23.68 -4.87
#